data_AF-A0A3D1ASC6-F1
#
_entry.id   AF-A0A3D1ASC6-F1
#
_cell.length_a   1.000
_cell.length_b   1.000
_cell.length_c   1.000
_cell.angle_alpha   90.00
_cell.angle_beta   90.00
_cell.angle_gamma   90.00
#
_symmetry.space_group_name_H-M   'P 1'
#
loop_
_entity.id
_entity.type
_entity.pdbx_description
1 polymer ?
#
loop_
_entity_poly.entity_id
_entity_poly.type
_entity_poly.pdbx_seq_one_letter_code
_entity_poly.pdbx_strand_id
1 'polypeptide(L)'
;EFGDKLKPITHAGLTLQMMSNRGTAIWPNYMSETFVTDNYRCRFLKAGGASTTQEEVLALLQKVAAAGHDIVKVETLRTFDGAAGYTLAQGQ
;
A
#
# COMPACT_ATOMS: atom_id res chain seq x y z
N GLU A 1 7.79 -12.00 -4.85
CA GLU A 1 7.10 -12.95 -3.93
C GLU A 1 6.13 -12.29 -2.95
N PHE A 2 6.55 -11.52 -1.94
CA PHE A 2 5.59 -10.97 -0.96
C PHE A 2 4.57 -10.00 -1.59
N GLY A 3 5.01 -9.13 -2.50
CA GLY A 3 4.09 -8.25 -3.23
C GLY A 3 3.11 -8.97 -4.14
N ASP A 4 3.48 -10.14 -4.68
CA ASP A 4 2.59 -10.93 -5.52
C ASP A 4 1.49 -11.63 -4.70
N LYS A 5 1.76 -11.91 -3.41
CA LYS A 5 0.77 -12.40 -2.44
C LYS A 5 -0.21 -11.31 -1.99
N LEU A 6 0.26 -10.07 -1.88
CA LEU A 6 -0.57 -8.91 -1.49
C LEU A 6 -1.38 -8.34 -2.67
N LYS A 7 -0.86 -8.41 -3.89
CA LYS A 7 -1.52 -7.91 -5.12
C LYS A 7 -2.98 -8.36 -5.30
N PRO A 8 -3.37 -9.63 -5.07
CA PRO A 8 -4.77 -10.04 -5.21
C PRO A 8 -5.69 -9.49 -4.12
N ILE A 9 -5.15 -8.98 -3.00
CA ILE A 9 -5.93 -8.36 -1.95
C ILE A 9 -6.41 -6.99 -2.43
N THR A 10 -7.69 -6.93 -2.80
CA THR A 10 -8.32 -5.72 -3.32
C THR A 10 -9.69 -5.52 -2.69
N HIS A 11 -10.16 -4.28 -2.64
CA HIS A 11 -11.51 -3.98 -2.13
C HIS A 11 -12.00 -2.63 -2.68
N ALA A 12 -13.22 -2.59 -3.25
CA ALA A 12 -13.85 -1.35 -3.73
C ALA A 12 -12.95 -0.49 -4.65
N GLY A 13 -12.14 -1.14 -5.50
CA GLY A 13 -11.19 -0.47 -6.39
C GLY A 13 -9.84 -0.10 -5.74
N LEU A 14 -9.66 -0.29 -4.43
CA LEU A 14 -8.35 -0.23 -3.78
C LEU A 14 -7.49 -1.39 -4.26
N THR A 15 -6.35 -1.04 -4.83
CA THR A 15 -5.36 -1.98 -5.37
C THR A 15 -3.97 -1.62 -4.86
N LEU A 16 -3.12 -2.63 -4.69
CA LEU A 16 -1.72 -2.43 -4.32
C LEU A 16 -1.00 -1.70 -5.46
N GLN A 17 -0.51 -0.50 -5.19
CA GLN A 17 0.22 0.32 -6.15
C GLN A 17 1.73 0.17 -5.99
N MET A 18 2.19 -0.04 -4.76
CA MET A 18 3.61 -0.03 -4.43
C MET A 18 3.84 -0.67 -3.09
N MET A 19 5.02 -1.27 -2.94
CA MET A 19 5.59 -1.57 -1.63
C MET A 19 6.96 -0.96 -1.46
N SER A 20 7.28 -0.56 -0.24
CA SER A 20 8.63 -0.13 0.12
C SER A 20 9.09 -0.78 1.43
N ASN A 21 10.39 -0.97 1.55
CA ASN A 21 11.07 -1.42 2.76
C ASN A 21 12.12 -0.37 3.13
N ARG A 22 12.11 0.11 4.39
CA ARG A 22 13.04 1.16 4.88
C ARG A 22 13.15 2.41 3.97
N GLY A 23 12.06 2.77 3.29
CA GLY A 23 11.99 3.93 2.40
C GLY A 23 12.28 3.64 0.92
N THR A 24 12.82 2.47 0.58
CA THR A 24 13.13 2.07 -0.80
C THR A 24 11.98 1.27 -1.40
N ALA A 25 11.52 1.63 -2.60
CA ALA A 25 10.53 0.85 -3.33
C ALA A 25 11.11 -0.52 -3.72
N ILE A 26 10.36 -1.59 -3.46
CA ILE A 26 10.78 -2.98 -3.68
C ILE A 26 9.79 -3.79 -4.51
N TRP A 27 8.63 -3.22 -4.84
CA TRP A 27 7.65 -3.83 -5.72
C TRP A 27 6.93 -2.72 -6.50
N PRO A 28 6.70 -2.87 -7.82
CA PRO A 28 6.92 -4.09 -8.61
C PRO A 28 8.38 -4.31 -9.05
N ASN A 29 9.21 -3.28 -9.04
CA ASN A 29 10.57 -3.33 -9.56
C ASN A 29 11.58 -3.58 -8.42
N TYR A 30 11.74 -4.84 -8.04
CA TYR A 30 12.73 -5.24 -7.02
C TYR A 30 14.16 -5.21 -7.56
N MET A 31 15.10 -4.69 -6.77
CA MET A 31 16.54 -4.79 -7.03
C MET A 31 17.17 -5.73 -6.01
N SER A 32 17.88 -6.76 -6.48
CA SER A 32 18.49 -7.82 -5.67
C SER A 32 19.45 -7.33 -4.58
N GLU A 33 20.04 -6.17 -4.78
CA GLU A 33 20.98 -5.50 -3.87
C GLU A 33 20.26 -4.82 -2.71
N THR A 34 18.92 -4.72 -2.74
CA THR A 34 18.14 -4.06 -1.70
C THR A 34 18.04 -4.96 -0.46
N PHE A 35 18.74 -4.56 0.60
CA PHE A 35 18.55 -5.14 1.93
C PHE A 35 17.13 -4.83 2.44
N VAL A 36 16.37 -5.87 2.78
CA VAL A 36 14.99 -5.77 3.28
C VAL A 36 14.89 -6.32 4.70
N THR A 37 14.01 -5.72 5.50
CA THR A 37 13.56 -6.28 6.79
C THR A 37 12.18 -6.92 6.64
N ASP A 38 11.65 -7.47 7.71
CA ASP A 38 10.30 -8.04 7.81
C ASP A 38 9.17 -6.98 7.94
N ASN A 39 9.49 -5.68 7.82
CA ASN A 39 8.51 -4.60 7.86
C ASN A 39 8.33 -3.93 6.50
N TYR A 40 7.11 -4.02 5.97
CA TYR A 40 6.76 -3.55 4.63
C TYR A 40 5.68 -2.47 4.68
N ARG A 41 5.94 -1.33 4.04
CA ARG A 41 4.89 -0.34 3.77
C ARG A 41 4.22 -0.68 2.44
N CYS A 42 2.91 -0.91 2.48
CA CYS A 42 2.10 -1.25 1.32
C CYS A 42 1.13 -0.09 1.02
N ARG A 43 1.18 0.46 -0.20
CA ARG A 43 0.32 1.57 -0.62
C ARG A 43 -0.83 1.04 -1.47
N PHE A 44 -2.05 1.24 -0.98
CA PHE A 44 -3.28 0.96 -1.71
C PHE A 44 -3.93 2.27 -2.17
N LEU A 45 -4.37 2.32 -3.43
CA LEU A 45 -5.09 3.46 -4.00
C LEU A 45 -6.22 2.98 -4.90
N LYS A 46 -7.24 3.82 -5.05
CA LYS A 46 -8.23 3.70 -6.12
C LYS A 46 -7.70 4.37 -7.40
N ALA A 47 -8.09 3.82 -8.55
CA ALA A 47 -7.81 4.45 -9.84
C ALA A 47 -8.47 5.83 -9.94
N GLY A 48 -7.84 6.74 -10.67
CA GLY A 48 -8.39 8.07 -10.95
C GLY A 48 -8.56 8.98 -9.73
N GLY A 49 -7.93 8.67 -8.58
CA GLY A 49 -8.00 9.51 -7.38
C GLY A 49 -9.36 9.49 -6.67
N ALA A 50 -10.18 8.47 -6.91
CA ALA A 50 -11.48 8.33 -6.24
C ALA A 50 -11.34 8.30 -4.71
N SER A 51 -12.27 8.94 -4.02
CA SER A 51 -12.30 8.98 -2.56
C SER A 51 -12.50 7.57 -1.99
N THR A 52 -11.91 7.36 -0.81
CA THR A 52 -12.01 6.09 -0.07
C THR A 52 -12.69 6.36 1.26
N THR A 53 -13.73 5.59 1.59
CA THR A 53 -14.43 5.70 2.87
C THR A 53 -13.69 4.93 3.97
N GLN A 54 -14.00 5.21 5.24
CA GLN A 54 -13.37 4.49 6.35
C GLN A 54 -13.77 3.01 6.37
N GLU A 55 -15.01 2.69 5.99
CA GLU A 55 -15.50 1.32 5.89
C GLU A 55 -14.70 0.51 4.86
N GLU A 56 -14.38 1.12 3.71
CA GLU A 56 -13.55 0.49 2.69
C GLU A 56 -12.12 0.25 3.17
N VAL A 57 -11.55 1.19 3.96
CA VAL A 57 -10.25 1.00 4.62
C VAL A 57 -10.30 -0.19 5.57
N LEU A 58 -11.28 -0.23 6.47
CA LEU A 58 -11.42 -1.32 7.45
C LEU A 58 -11.61 -2.68 6.77
N ALA A 59 -12.43 -2.75 5.73
CA ALA A 59 -12.64 -3.97 4.96
C ALA A 59 -11.35 -4.45 4.26
N LEU A 60 -10.54 -3.52 3.73
CA LEU A 60 -9.23 -3.86 3.18
C LEU A 60 -8.29 -4.43 4.26
N LEU A 61 -8.21 -3.76 5.43
CA LEU A 61 -7.37 -4.23 6.54
C LEU A 61 -7.81 -5.61 7.04
N GLN A 62 -9.12 -5.86 7.12
CA GLN A 62 -9.65 -7.17 7.49
C GLN A 62 -9.22 -8.26 6.50
N LYS A 63 -9.20 -7.97 5.20
CA LYS A 63 -8.71 -8.92 4.18
C LYS A 63 -7.20 -9.18 4.30
N VAL A 64 -6.42 -8.14 4.59
CA VAL A 64 -4.96 -8.29 4.82
C VAL A 64 -4.71 -9.18 6.04
N ALA A 65 -5.41 -8.94 7.15
CA ALA A 65 -5.32 -9.78 8.34
C ALA A 65 -5.77 -11.22 8.08
N ALA A 66 -6.88 -11.42 7.36
CA ALA A 66 -7.38 -12.74 6.99
C ALA A 66 -6.43 -13.52 6.07
N ALA A 67 -5.54 -12.84 5.35
CA ALA A 67 -4.46 -13.44 4.56
C ALA A 67 -3.24 -13.86 5.42
N GLY A 68 -3.29 -13.67 6.74
CA GLY A 68 -2.22 -14.04 7.67
C GLY A 68 -1.10 -13.01 7.74
N HIS A 69 -1.40 -11.73 7.53
CA HIS A 69 -0.42 -10.65 7.60
C HIS A 69 -0.75 -9.69 8.74
N ASP A 70 0.22 -9.47 9.63
CA ASP A 70 0.08 -8.55 10.75
C ASP A 70 0.14 -7.10 10.29
N ILE A 71 -0.76 -6.28 10.84
CA ILE A 71 -0.88 -4.86 10.55
C ILE A 71 -0.39 -4.09 11.75
N VAL A 72 0.87 -3.67 11.71
CA VAL A 72 1.50 -2.93 12.82
C VAL A 72 1.10 -1.45 12.82
N LYS A 73 0.79 -0.89 11.65
CA LYS A 73 0.50 0.53 11.48
C LYS A 73 -0.38 0.79 10.26
N VAL A 74 -1.27 1.78 10.36
CA VAL A 74 -2.10 2.30 9.26
C VAL A 74 -1.88 3.81 9.14
N GLU A 75 -1.77 4.29 7.91
CA GLU A 75 -1.68 5.72 7.57
C GLU A 75 -2.64 6.00 6.41
N THR A 76 -3.56 6.95 6.58
CA THR A 76 -4.50 7.33 5.52
C THR A 76 -3.85 8.34 4.57
N LEU A 77 -3.94 8.10 3.26
CA LEU A 77 -3.44 9.01 2.24
C LEU A 77 -4.49 10.10 1.98
N ARG A 78 -4.21 11.32 2.45
CA ARG A 78 -5.15 12.44 2.38
C ARG A 78 -4.70 13.49 1.39
N THR A 79 -5.68 14.17 0.80
CA THR A 79 -5.49 15.37 0.01
C THR A 79 -6.00 16.56 0.81
N PHE A 80 -5.22 17.63 0.87
CA PHE A 80 -5.56 18.88 1.54
C PHE A 80 -5.51 19.99 0.50
N ASP A 81 -6.60 20.74 0.34
CA ASP A 81 -6.71 21.84 -0.63
C ASP A 81 -6.30 21.45 -2.06
N GLY A 82 -6.65 20.22 -2.47
CA GLY A 82 -6.30 19.67 -3.79
C GLY A 82 -4.87 19.14 -3.91
N ALA A 83 -4.02 19.31 -2.89
CA ALA A 83 -2.65 18.81 -2.88
C ALA A 83 -2.52 17.51 -2.07
N ALA A 84 -1.72 16.57 -2.57
CA ALA A 84 -1.44 15.32 -1.85
C ALA A 84 -0.67 15.61 -0.55
N GLY A 85 -1.23 15.22 0.60
CA GLY A 85 -0.60 15.29 1.91
C GLY A 85 0.36 14.12 2.18
N TYR A 86 0.83 13.46 1.13
CA TYR A 86 1.72 12.31 1.20
C TYR A 86 2.73 12.37 0.06
N THR A 87 3.92 11.84 0.28
CA THR A 87 4.93 11.74 -0.78
C THR A 87 4.63 10.56 -1.69
N LEU A 88 4.81 10.78 -3.00
CA LEU A 88 4.99 9.72 -3.98
C LEU A 88 6.38 9.11 -3.77
N ALA A 89 6.52 7.79 -3.88
CA ALA A 89 7.88 7.24 -3.91
C ALA A 89 8.49 7.53 -5.28
N GLN A 90 9.83 7.46 -5.38
CA GLN A 90 10.51 7.62 -6.65
C GLN A 90 9.91 6.71 -7.72
N GLY A 91 9.55 7.30 -8.87
CA GLY A 91 8.95 6.58 -9.99
C GLY A 91 7.44 6.39 -9.92
N GLN A 92 6.76 7.02 -8.97
CA GLN A 92 5.29 7.17 -8.95
C GLN A 92 4.88 8.59 -9.38
#